data_AF-A0ABC8APE5-F1
#
_entry.id   AF-A0ABC8APE5-F1
#
_cell.length_a   1.000
_cell.length_b   1.000
_cell.length_c   1.000
_cell.angle_alpha   90.00
_cell.angle_beta   90.00
_cell.angle_gamma   90.00
#
_symmetry.space_group_name_H-M   'P 1'
#
loop_
_entity.id
_entity.type
_entity.pdbx_description
1 polymer ?
#
loop_
_entity_poly.entity_id
_entity_poly.type
_entity_poly.pdbx_seq_one_letter_code
_entity_poly.pdbx_strand_id
1 'polypeptide(L)'
;MSTRFFDTPSGSNDTPSGRAGVPVAKTGSGEVAGSLDGRIAVWRGIPYAASVGGPNRFRTPQPPLAWTGVRDCTDFGDVAPQSPGFVPVDGSLRMGEDCLWLNVWAPADPSDELRPVMVWLHGGAFCLGTAAQAIYDGKRLAETGDVIVVGVNYRLGALGFLDLSSLGDEFVPNLGLHDQIAALRWVRDNAAAFGGDPGNVTVFGESSGAGCVTALLTSPLSAGLFHRAIAQSPPATTVFGPERAALVAKRYLELLEITPDRAVELLTMPVERIIAAAGTLLDEVPLREPGRLAAAPVVDGNLLPAYPSERFQQGRSHRVPLIIGTNRDEASLFRLFRSPIMPVTPDAVNEMLRGWPPSIRACRRSGWPRSPRPTRRPRPAARSPCPPTPPSACPRTGSPTRTPRTRRPGCTASTTPPRCSRRPGSVRGTPPNCPMSSAISAPSNTTPPSGWADAKRHRTFRAA
;
A
#
# COMPACT_ATOMS: atom_id res chain seq x y z
N MET A 1 -56.92 56.15 6.51
CA MET A 1 -56.22 56.99 7.51
C MET A 1 -55.67 56.08 8.58
N SER A 2 -54.37 56.21 8.94
CA SER A 2 -53.71 55.68 10.17
C SER A 2 -53.79 54.15 10.46
N THR A 3 -52.81 53.50 11.11
CA THR A 3 -51.64 54.01 11.85
C THR A 3 -50.44 53.05 11.75
N ARG A 4 -49.25 53.53 12.13
CA ARG A 4 -47.92 52.88 12.05
C ARG A 4 -47.74 51.66 12.97
N PHE A 5 -46.77 50.80 12.65
CA PHE A 5 -45.85 50.18 13.63
C PHE A 5 -44.41 50.14 13.04
N PHE A 6 -43.42 49.85 13.90
CA PHE A 6 -42.02 50.34 13.81
C PHE A 6 -41.04 49.49 12.97
N ASP A 7 -39.95 50.15 12.54
CA ASP A 7 -38.72 49.54 12.01
C ASP A 7 -37.95 48.70 13.05
N THR A 8 -37.16 47.74 12.57
CA THR A 8 -36.06 47.10 13.31
C THR A 8 -34.79 47.11 12.43
N PRO A 9 -33.64 47.63 12.90
CA PRO A 9 -32.44 47.71 12.07
C PRO A 9 -31.62 46.42 12.03
N SER A 10 -31.00 46.24 10.86
CA SER A 10 -29.93 45.31 10.47
C SER A 10 -28.96 44.76 11.53
N GLY A 11 -28.66 43.46 11.39
CA GLY A 11 -27.28 43.03 11.10
C GLY A 11 -26.40 42.60 12.28
N SER A 12 -26.32 41.29 12.50
CA SER A 12 -25.16 40.63 13.13
C SER A 12 -24.63 39.54 12.17
N ASN A 13 -23.31 39.49 11.99
CA ASN A 13 -22.65 38.53 11.10
C ASN A 13 -22.74 37.10 11.65
N ASP A 14 -23.70 36.31 11.16
CA ASP A 14 -23.63 34.86 11.30
C ASP A 14 -22.57 34.29 10.36
N THR A 15 -21.44 33.92 10.96
CA THR A 15 -20.50 32.98 10.33
C THR A 15 -21.21 31.63 10.28
N PRO A 16 -21.26 30.91 9.14
CA PRO A 16 -22.00 29.64 9.05
C PRO A 16 -21.37 28.62 10.01
N SER A 17 -22.05 28.38 11.13
CA SER A 17 -21.65 27.37 12.09
C SER A 17 -21.78 25.99 11.45
N GLY A 18 -20.67 25.25 11.41
CA GLY A 18 -20.66 23.89 10.89
C GLY A 18 -21.67 23.02 11.63
N ARG A 19 -22.34 22.10 10.91
CA ARG A 19 -23.26 21.12 11.51
C ARG A 19 -22.55 20.40 12.65
N ALA A 20 -23.01 20.63 13.88
CA ALA A 20 -22.43 20.03 15.07
C ALA A 20 -22.38 18.49 14.93
N GLY A 21 -21.18 17.92 14.99
CA GLY A 21 -20.93 16.48 14.85
C GLY A 21 -20.39 16.00 13.50
N VAL A 22 -20.32 16.86 12.46
CA VAL A 22 -19.64 16.50 11.21
C VAL A 22 -18.13 16.78 11.33
N PRO A 23 -17.24 15.78 11.18
CA PRO A 23 -15.80 16.02 11.27
C PRO A 23 -15.30 16.77 10.02
N VAL A 24 -14.68 17.93 10.24
CA VAL A 24 -14.11 18.77 9.17
C VAL A 24 -12.60 18.91 9.37
N ALA A 25 -11.83 18.70 8.32
CA ALA A 25 -10.37 18.89 8.31
C ALA A 25 -9.97 19.90 7.25
N LYS A 26 -8.95 20.72 7.54
CA LYS A 26 -8.45 21.76 6.63
C LYS A 26 -7.17 21.30 5.93
N THR A 27 -7.27 21.01 4.63
CA THR A 27 -6.15 20.63 3.78
C THR A 27 -5.56 21.85 3.07
N GLY A 28 -4.37 21.70 2.49
CA GLY A 28 -3.75 22.74 1.63
C GLY A 28 -4.55 23.08 0.37
N SER A 29 -5.51 22.23 -0.04
CA SER A 29 -6.37 22.43 -1.21
C SER A 29 -7.79 22.90 -0.87
N GLY A 30 -8.16 22.93 0.41
CA GLY A 30 -9.49 23.30 0.88
C GLY A 30 -9.96 22.45 2.06
N GLU A 31 -11.16 22.74 2.56
CA GLU A 31 -11.74 22.01 3.69
C GLU A 31 -12.50 20.75 3.21
N VAL A 32 -12.45 19.68 4.00
CA VAL A 32 -13.10 18.39 3.72
C VAL A 32 -13.98 17.96 4.89
N ALA A 33 -15.25 17.66 4.62
CA ALA A 33 -16.18 17.07 5.57
C ALA A 33 -16.19 15.55 5.42
N GLY A 34 -16.08 14.84 6.54
CA GLY A 34 -16.21 13.40 6.60
C GLY A 34 -17.51 12.96 7.29
N SER A 35 -17.51 11.71 7.73
CA SER A 35 -18.57 11.08 8.53
C SER A 35 -17.98 10.57 9.84
N LEU A 36 -18.81 10.44 10.88
CA LEU A 36 -18.43 9.76 12.11
C LEU A 36 -18.98 8.33 12.10
N ASP A 37 -18.10 7.35 12.28
CA ASP A 37 -18.48 5.94 12.45
C ASP A 37 -17.99 5.42 13.82
N GLY A 38 -18.88 5.55 14.81
CA GLY A 38 -18.55 5.28 16.21
C GLY A 38 -17.56 6.31 16.75
N ARG A 39 -16.35 5.86 17.09
CA ARG A 39 -15.24 6.71 17.58
C ARG A 39 -14.25 7.11 16.49
N ILE A 40 -14.50 6.75 15.23
CA ILE A 40 -13.60 7.03 14.11
C ILE A 40 -14.24 8.06 13.18
N ALA A 41 -13.54 9.17 12.95
CA ALA A 41 -13.85 10.08 11.86
C ALA A 41 -13.30 9.50 10.55
N VAL A 42 -14.14 9.47 9.51
CA VAL A 42 -13.83 8.86 8.22
C VAL A 42 -14.08 9.84 7.10
N TRP A 43 -13.05 10.11 6.32
CA TRP A 43 -13.12 10.82 5.04
C TRP A 43 -12.80 9.84 3.91
N ARG A 44 -13.58 9.88 2.84
CA ARG A 44 -13.42 9.06 1.63
C ARG A 44 -13.25 9.96 0.42
N GLY A 45 -12.50 9.50 -0.58
CA GLY A 45 -12.40 10.20 -1.86
C GLY A 45 -11.73 11.59 -1.82
N ILE A 46 -10.87 11.89 -0.83
CA ILE A 46 -10.13 13.17 -0.83
C ILE A 46 -9.12 13.16 -1.98
N PRO A 47 -9.15 14.10 -2.95
CA PRO A 47 -8.17 14.15 -4.01
C PRO A 47 -6.80 14.60 -3.48
N TYR A 48 -5.75 13.84 -3.78
CA TYR A 48 -4.36 14.22 -3.48
C TYR A 48 -3.61 14.76 -4.70
N ALA A 49 -4.20 14.60 -5.89
CA ALA A 49 -3.69 15.09 -7.17
C ALA A 49 -4.88 15.43 -8.09
N ALA A 50 -4.61 16.17 -9.18
CA ALA A 50 -5.59 16.41 -10.23
C ALA A 50 -5.88 15.15 -11.05
N SER A 51 -7.01 15.14 -11.77
CA SER A 51 -7.37 14.09 -12.73
C SER A 51 -6.22 13.79 -13.69
N VAL A 52 -6.02 12.50 -13.95
CA VAL A 52 -4.98 11.96 -14.85
C VAL A 52 -5.51 11.68 -16.26
N GLY A 53 -6.74 12.13 -16.57
CA GLY A 53 -7.30 12.07 -17.91
C GLY A 53 -6.90 13.25 -18.80
N GLY A 54 -7.27 13.18 -20.07
CA GLY A 54 -7.03 14.24 -21.07
C GLY A 54 -5.55 14.64 -21.15
N PRO A 55 -5.20 15.93 -21.00
CA PRO A 55 -3.82 16.40 -21.16
C PRO A 55 -2.84 15.87 -20.09
N ASN A 56 -3.35 15.32 -18.98
CA ASN A 56 -2.54 14.71 -17.92
C ASN A 56 -2.29 13.21 -18.14
N ARG A 57 -2.88 12.61 -19.18
CA ARG A 57 -2.72 11.18 -19.45
C ARG A 57 -1.26 10.84 -19.75
N PHE A 58 -0.79 9.76 -19.15
CA PHE A 58 0.61 9.31 -19.14
C PHE A 58 1.65 10.31 -18.57
N ARG A 59 1.21 11.39 -17.91
CA ARG A 59 2.07 12.36 -17.21
C ARG A 59 2.12 12.12 -15.71
N THR A 60 3.15 12.64 -15.04
CA THR A 60 3.23 12.66 -13.57
C THR A 60 2.04 13.39 -12.95
N PRO A 61 1.54 12.96 -11.78
CA PRO A 61 0.40 13.58 -11.11
C PRO A 61 0.69 15.06 -10.81
N GLN A 62 -0.29 15.93 -11.10
CA GLN A 62 -0.23 17.35 -10.79
C GLN A 62 -0.96 17.63 -9.46
N PRO A 63 -0.65 18.73 -8.75
CA PRO A 63 -1.43 19.14 -7.57
C PRO A 63 -2.92 19.29 -7.91
N PRO A 64 -3.85 18.93 -7.01
CA PRO A 64 -5.27 19.12 -7.25
C PRO A 64 -5.61 20.62 -7.27
N LEU A 65 -6.61 21.01 -8.05
CA LEU A 65 -7.15 22.37 -8.01
C LEU A 65 -7.71 22.64 -6.61
N ALA A 66 -7.35 23.78 -6.02
CA ALA A 66 -7.91 24.22 -4.75
C ALA A 66 -9.39 24.60 -4.91
N TRP A 67 -10.19 24.36 -3.88
CA TRP A 67 -11.62 24.69 -3.84
C TRP A 67 -11.95 25.65 -2.69
N THR A 68 -13.04 26.40 -2.87
CA THR A 68 -13.64 27.24 -1.82
C THR A 68 -14.77 26.49 -1.12
N GLY A 69 -14.95 26.74 0.18
CA GLY A 69 -15.92 26.04 1.00
C GLY A 69 -15.47 24.63 1.40
N VAL A 70 -16.44 23.83 1.87
CA VAL A 70 -16.20 22.48 2.39
C VAL A 70 -16.63 21.44 1.35
N ARG A 71 -15.70 20.58 0.95
CA ARG A 71 -15.97 19.45 0.05
C ARG A 71 -16.54 18.28 0.84
N ASP A 72 -17.60 17.67 0.34
CA ASP A 72 -18.10 16.40 0.88
C ASP A 72 -17.13 15.27 0.51
N CYS A 73 -16.67 14.56 1.53
CA CYS A 73 -15.78 13.41 1.44
C CYS A 73 -16.37 12.25 2.26
N THR A 74 -17.68 11.99 2.11
CA THR A 74 -18.36 10.82 2.70
C THR A 74 -18.38 9.59 1.79
N ASP A 75 -18.33 9.79 0.46
CA ASP A 75 -18.31 8.77 -0.59
C ASP A 75 -16.93 8.53 -1.22
N PHE A 76 -16.75 7.39 -1.89
CA PHE A 76 -15.54 7.10 -2.68
C PHE A 76 -15.55 7.82 -4.04
N GLY A 77 -14.37 8.20 -4.54
CA GLY A 77 -14.21 8.67 -5.92
C GLY A 77 -14.10 7.54 -6.94
N ASP A 78 -13.98 7.90 -8.23
CA ASP A 78 -13.82 6.93 -9.33
C ASP A 78 -12.60 6.02 -9.11
N VAL A 79 -12.76 4.71 -9.30
CA VAL A 79 -11.64 3.76 -9.21
C VAL A 79 -10.78 3.84 -10.47
N ALA A 80 -9.48 3.51 -10.33
CA ALA A 80 -8.57 3.58 -11.45
C ALA A 80 -9.03 2.65 -12.60
N PRO A 81 -8.96 3.07 -13.88
CA PRO A 81 -9.52 2.28 -14.96
C PRO A 81 -8.74 0.97 -15.13
N GLN A 82 -9.47 -0.16 -15.08
CA GLN A 82 -8.90 -1.50 -14.96
C GLN A 82 -9.79 -2.54 -15.64
N SER A 83 -9.21 -3.62 -16.15
CA SER A 83 -9.99 -4.75 -16.66
C SER A 83 -10.60 -5.54 -15.49
N PRO A 84 -11.81 -6.13 -15.65
CA PRO A 84 -12.31 -7.10 -14.68
C PRO A 84 -11.30 -8.23 -14.48
N GLY A 85 -10.98 -8.54 -13.23
CA GLY A 85 -9.96 -9.53 -12.88
C GLY A 85 -10.44 -10.59 -11.89
N PHE A 86 -9.52 -11.48 -11.49
CA PHE A 86 -9.81 -12.61 -10.60
C PHE A 86 -10.05 -12.21 -9.14
N VAL A 87 -9.68 -11.00 -8.73
CA VAL A 87 -10.07 -10.40 -7.45
C VAL A 87 -11.31 -9.53 -7.71
N PRO A 88 -12.46 -9.81 -7.06
CA PRO A 88 -13.64 -8.97 -7.20
C PRO A 88 -13.38 -7.55 -6.67
N VAL A 89 -13.62 -6.57 -7.54
CA VAL A 89 -13.91 -5.19 -7.17
C VAL A 89 -15.43 -5.03 -7.20
N ASP A 90 -15.98 -4.18 -6.33
CA ASP A 90 -17.40 -3.89 -6.30
C ASP A 90 -17.83 -3.25 -7.64
N GLY A 91 -18.73 -3.92 -8.37
CA GLY A 91 -19.20 -3.47 -9.68
C GLY A 91 -20.11 -2.24 -9.65
N SER A 92 -20.49 -1.75 -8.46
CA SER A 92 -21.16 -0.46 -8.30
C SER A 92 -20.19 0.73 -8.33
N LEU A 93 -18.89 0.50 -8.13
CA LEU A 93 -17.87 1.54 -8.19
C LEU A 93 -17.61 1.96 -9.63
N ARG A 94 -17.76 3.27 -9.89
CA ARG A 94 -17.47 3.86 -11.21
C ARG A 94 -15.97 3.83 -11.50
N MET A 95 -15.61 3.45 -12.72
CA MET A 95 -14.24 3.62 -13.22
C MET A 95 -14.08 4.98 -13.91
N GLY A 96 -12.92 5.62 -13.73
CA GLY A 96 -12.64 6.91 -14.36
C GLY A 96 -11.20 7.37 -14.18
N GLU A 97 -10.76 8.31 -15.03
CA GLU A 97 -9.40 8.87 -14.96
C GLU A 97 -9.25 9.96 -13.88
N ASP A 98 -10.31 10.32 -13.15
CA ASP A 98 -10.24 11.16 -11.93
C ASP A 98 -10.11 10.29 -10.66
N CYS A 99 -9.10 9.43 -10.65
CA CYS A 99 -8.94 8.36 -9.67
C CYS A 99 -7.88 8.61 -8.57
N LEU A 100 -7.23 9.78 -8.55
CA LEU A 100 -6.13 10.07 -7.61
C LEU A 100 -6.64 10.65 -6.28
N TRP A 101 -7.32 9.79 -5.52
CA TRP A 101 -7.88 10.09 -4.21
C TRP A 101 -7.40 9.14 -3.12
N LEU A 102 -7.57 9.56 -1.87
CA LEU A 102 -7.29 8.78 -0.67
C LEU A 102 -8.43 8.85 0.35
N ASN A 103 -8.48 7.84 1.21
CA ASN A 103 -9.36 7.77 2.38
C ASN A 103 -8.52 8.03 3.64
N VAL A 104 -9.13 8.64 4.66
CA VAL A 104 -8.52 8.83 5.99
C VAL A 104 -9.47 8.30 7.06
N TRP A 105 -8.96 7.46 7.95
CA TRP A 105 -9.61 7.05 9.20
C TRP A 105 -8.79 7.58 10.37
N ALA A 106 -9.41 8.36 11.26
CA ALA A 106 -8.77 8.95 12.43
C ALA A 106 -9.61 8.72 13.69
N PRO A 107 -9.02 8.43 14.86
CA PRO A 107 -9.74 8.51 16.13
C PRO A 107 -10.30 9.92 16.35
N ALA A 108 -11.61 10.02 16.57
CA ALA A 108 -12.33 11.28 16.72
C ALA A 108 -12.16 11.90 18.12
N ASP A 109 -11.73 11.10 19.10
CA ASP A 109 -11.39 11.57 20.44
C ASP A 109 -10.19 12.55 20.37
N PRO A 110 -10.32 13.78 20.91
CA PRO A 110 -9.22 14.76 20.94
C PRO A 110 -7.96 14.20 21.59
N SER A 111 -6.80 14.62 21.09
CA SER A 111 -5.49 14.25 21.62
C SER A 111 -4.58 15.47 21.59
N ASP A 112 -3.81 15.66 22.67
CA ASP A 112 -2.75 16.67 22.74
C ASP A 112 -1.48 16.23 21.99
N GLU A 113 -1.34 14.93 21.69
CA GLU A 113 -0.25 14.36 20.90
C GLU A 113 -0.71 13.96 19.49
N LEU A 114 0.15 14.18 18.49
CA LEU A 114 -0.08 13.72 17.11
C LEU A 114 0.16 12.21 17.00
N ARG A 115 -0.76 11.51 16.34
CA ARG A 115 -0.78 10.04 16.24
C ARG A 115 0.11 9.53 15.10
N PRO A 116 0.70 8.32 15.20
CA PRO A 116 1.41 7.70 14.08
C PRO A 116 0.49 7.54 12.87
N VAL A 117 1.03 7.69 11.66
CA VAL A 117 0.27 7.58 10.40
C VAL A 117 0.65 6.30 9.66
N MET A 118 -0.33 5.53 9.21
CA MET A 118 -0.15 4.30 8.44
C MET A 118 -0.76 4.46 7.03
N VAL A 119 0.08 4.41 5.99
CA VAL A 119 -0.33 4.65 4.59
C VAL A 119 -0.38 3.34 3.82
N TRP A 120 -1.58 2.90 3.47
CA TRP A 120 -1.88 1.63 2.80
C TRP A 120 -1.82 1.74 1.28
N LEU A 121 -1.06 0.82 0.67
CA LEU A 121 -0.94 0.59 -0.76
C LEU A 121 -1.49 -0.80 -1.12
N HIS A 122 -2.53 -0.87 -1.94
CA HIS A 122 -3.28 -2.11 -2.16
C HIS A 122 -2.58 -3.14 -3.07
N GLY A 123 -2.96 -4.41 -2.91
CA GLY A 123 -2.58 -5.49 -3.82
C GLY A 123 -3.28 -5.38 -5.19
N GLY A 124 -3.11 -6.43 -6.03
CA GLY A 124 -3.77 -6.50 -7.34
C GLY A 124 -2.85 -6.53 -8.57
N ALA A 125 -1.66 -7.12 -8.46
CA ALA A 125 -0.74 -7.39 -9.59
C ALA A 125 -0.45 -6.17 -10.50
N PHE A 126 -0.46 -4.96 -9.92
CA PHE A 126 -0.28 -3.66 -10.61
C PHE A 126 -1.36 -3.31 -11.66
N CYS A 127 -2.42 -4.13 -11.82
CA CYS A 127 -3.41 -3.98 -12.87
C CYS A 127 -4.87 -3.93 -12.39
N LEU A 128 -5.16 -4.28 -11.15
CA LEU A 128 -6.49 -4.23 -10.54
C LEU A 128 -6.45 -3.81 -9.07
N GLY A 129 -7.61 -3.58 -8.47
CA GLY A 129 -7.79 -3.21 -7.06
C GLY A 129 -8.16 -1.74 -6.85
N THR A 130 -8.49 -1.39 -5.60
CA THR A 130 -8.78 -0.01 -5.18
C THR A 130 -8.72 0.11 -3.65
N ALA A 131 -8.44 1.31 -3.13
CA ALA A 131 -8.58 1.63 -1.71
C ALA A 131 -10.04 1.62 -1.19
N ALA A 132 -11.04 1.48 -2.06
CA ALA A 132 -12.45 1.34 -1.70
C ALA A 132 -12.89 -0.10 -1.34
N GLN A 133 -12.04 -1.11 -1.54
CA GLN A 133 -12.42 -2.50 -1.22
C GLN A 133 -12.63 -2.67 0.30
N ALA A 134 -13.78 -3.22 0.72
CA ALA A 134 -14.17 -3.35 2.12
C ALA A 134 -13.17 -4.12 3.01
N ILE A 135 -12.33 -4.98 2.43
CA ILE A 135 -11.24 -5.68 3.14
C ILE A 135 -10.11 -4.73 3.61
N TYR A 136 -10.03 -3.53 3.04
CA TYR A 136 -9.07 -2.48 3.40
C TYR A 136 -9.69 -1.36 4.26
N ASP A 137 -10.87 -1.58 4.86
CA ASP A 137 -11.45 -0.59 5.79
C ASP A 137 -10.51 -0.36 6.99
N GLY A 138 -10.00 0.87 7.09
CA GLY A 138 -9.01 1.27 8.09
C GLY A 138 -9.53 1.39 9.52
N LYS A 139 -10.86 1.39 9.74
CA LYS A 139 -11.49 1.71 11.03
C LYS A 139 -10.94 0.89 12.18
N ARG A 140 -10.88 -0.45 12.02
CA ARG A 140 -10.42 -1.35 13.08
C ARG A 140 -8.95 -1.12 13.45
N LEU A 141 -8.11 -0.79 12.47
CA LEU A 141 -6.69 -0.49 12.71
C LEU A 141 -6.53 0.87 13.39
N ALA A 142 -7.27 1.88 12.95
CA ALA A 142 -7.29 3.19 13.59
C ALA A 142 -7.76 3.10 15.06
N GLU A 143 -8.86 2.38 15.32
CA GLU A 143 -9.45 2.26 16.66
C GLU A 143 -8.62 1.43 17.64
N THR A 144 -8.00 0.32 17.18
CA THR A 144 -7.24 -0.57 18.06
C THR A 144 -5.76 -0.21 18.19
N GLY A 145 -5.21 0.53 17.23
CA GLY A 145 -3.82 0.99 17.23
C GLY A 145 -3.62 2.42 17.74
N ASP A 146 -4.70 3.22 17.85
CA ASP A 146 -4.65 4.67 18.06
C ASP A 146 -3.76 5.39 17.02
N VAL A 147 -4.04 5.09 15.74
CA VAL A 147 -3.27 5.56 14.58
C VAL A 147 -4.18 6.20 13.54
N ILE A 148 -3.62 7.11 12.73
CA ILE A 148 -4.27 7.56 11.50
C ILE A 148 -4.02 6.52 10.41
N VAL A 149 -5.05 6.05 9.73
CA VAL A 149 -4.92 5.16 8.57
C VAL A 149 -5.27 5.93 7.31
N VAL A 150 -4.43 5.85 6.28
CA VAL A 150 -4.62 6.50 4.98
C VAL A 150 -4.63 5.43 3.88
N GLY A 151 -5.75 5.26 3.17
CA GLY A 151 -5.87 4.30 2.07
C GLY A 151 -5.75 4.99 0.72
N VAL A 152 -4.76 4.64 -0.10
CA VAL A 152 -4.43 5.36 -1.34
C VAL A 152 -4.93 4.63 -2.58
N ASN A 153 -5.70 5.30 -3.44
CA ASN A 153 -6.05 4.85 -4.79
C ASN A 153 -5.07 5.48 -5.81
N TYR A 154 -4.60 4.73 -6.80
CA TYR A 154 -3.57 5.16 -7.76
C TYR A 154 -3.75 4.48 -9.13
N ARG A 155 -3.09 4.97 -10.19
CA ARG A 155 -3.21 4.40 -11.54
C ARG A 155 -2.70 2.96 -11.61
N LEU A 156 -3.35 2.17 -12.47
CA LEU A 156 -3.10 0.74 -12.67
C LEU A 156 -2.92 0.42 -14.15
N GLY A 157 -2.44 -0.79 -14.44
CA GLY A 157 -2.41 -1.36 -15.79
C GLY A 157 -1.69 -0.47 -16.79
N ALA A 158 -2.29 -0.24 -17.97
CA ALA A 158 -1.73 0.62 -19.01
C ALA A 158 -1.46 2.06 -18.56
N LEU A 159 -2.26 2.61 -17.66
CA LEU A 159 -2.14 4.00 -17.21
C LEU A 159 -1.12 4.18 -16.08
N GLY A 160 -0.77 3.12 -15.34
CA GLY A 160 0.05 3.20 -14.12
C GLY A 160 1.37 2.43 -14.15
N PHE A 161 1.39 1.24 -14.76
CA PHE A 161 2.48 0.26 -14.62
C PHE A 161 2.84 -0.48 -15.91
N LEU A 162 2.25 -0.11 -17.05
CA LEU A 162 2.81 -0.43 -18.35
C LEU A 162 3.76 0.70 -18.73
N ASP A 163 5.05 0.41 -18.85
CA ASP A 163 6.01 1.39 -19.33
C ASP A 163 5.87 1.54 -20.85
N LEU A 164 5.63 2.78 -21.28
CA LEU A 164 5.46 3.19 -22.67
C LEU A 164 6.51 4.24 -23.07
N SER A 165 7.50 4.52 -22.21
CA SER A 165 8.52 5.57 -22.43
C SER A 165 9.38 5.36 -23.68
N SER A 166 9.48 4.13 -24.18
CA SER A 166 10.12 3.83 -25.47
C SER A 166 9.35 4.35 -26.70
N LEU A 167 8.16 4.94 -26.51
CA LEU A 167 7.29 5.41 -27.58
C LEU A 167 7.29 6.95 -27.77
N GLY A 168 7.87 7.70 -26.83
CA GLY A 168 7.94 9.17 -26.89
C GLY A 168 8.05 9.83 -25.51
N ASP A 169 8.51 11.08 -25.48
CA ASP A 169 8.67 11.91 -24.27
C ASP A 169 7.33 12.22 -23.58
N GLU A 170 6.21 11.90 -24.23
CA GLU A 170 4.85 11.97 -23.70
C GLU A 170 4.58 10.94 -22.59
N PHE A 171 5.28 9.81 -22.63
CA PHE A 171 5.00 8.64 -21.80
C PHE A 171 6.00 8.52 -20.64
N VAL A 172 5.62 9.01 -19.46
CA VAL A 172 6.48 8.88 -18.27
C VAL A 172 6.38 7.45 -17.71
N PRO A 173 7.49 6.78 -17.35
CA PRO A 173 7.44 5.46 -16.71
C PRO A 173 6.91 5.54 -15.26
N ASN A 174 6.64 4.39 -14.65
CA ASN A 174 6.39 4.26 -13.20
C ASN A 174 5.26 5.16 -12.62
N LEU A 175 4.24 5.49 -13.41
CA LEU A 175 3.20 6.45 -13.04
C LEU A 175 2.47 6.10 -11.74
N GLY A 176 2.17 4.82 -11.49
CA GLY A 176 1.57 4.38 -10.23
C GLY A 176 2.48 4.58 -9.02
N LEU A 177 3.81 4.55 -9.18
CA LEU A 177 4.74 4.93 -8.10
C LEU A 177 4.82 6.46 -7.94
N HIS A 178 4.74 7.22 -9.03
CA HIS A 178 4.63 8.69 -8.95
C HIS A 178 3.36 9.12 -8.20
N ASP A 179 2.23 8.47 -8.44
CA ASP A 179 0.95 8.68 -7.74
C ASP A 179 1.09 8.43 -6.24
N GLN A 180 1.71 7.31 -5.85
CA GLN A 180 1.97 6.98 -4.45
C GLN A 180 2.92 7.97 -3.78
N ILE A 181 3.93 8.49 -4.51
CA ILE A 181 4.81 9.56 -4.02
C ILE A 181 4.03 10.87 -3.83
N ALA A 182 3.07 11.19 -4.71
CA ALA A 182 2.19 12.35 -4.55
C ALA A 182 1.28 12.19 -3.32
N ALA A 183 0.68 11.01 -3.12
CA ALA A 183 -0.10 10.72 -1.91
C ALA A 183 0.75 10.81 -0.62
N LEU A 184 1.99 10.31 -0.64
CA LEU A 184 2.91 10.44 0.51
C LEU A 184 3.32 11.89 0.79
N ARG A 185 3.47 12.73 -0.25
CA ARG A 185 3.67 14.18 -0.09
C ARG A 185 2.42 14.85 0.49
N TRP A 186 1.23 14.49 0.01
CA TRP A 186 -0.03 14.95 0.60
C TRP A 186 -0.13 14.57 2.08
N VAL A 187 0.26 13.35 2.47
CA VAL A 187 0.29 12.92 3.88
C VAL A 187 1.25 13.78 4.71
N ARG A 188 2.48 14.01 4.22
CA ARG A 188 3.44 14.93 4.86
C ARG A 188 2.85 16.33 5.08
N ASP A 189 2.12 16.85 4.10
CA ASP A 189 1.63 18.22 4.10
C ASP A 189 0.28 18.41 4.84
N ASN A 190 -0.50 17.34 5.03
CA ASN A 190 -1.88 17.43 5.53
C ASN A 190 -2.22 16.55 6.74
N ALA A 191 -1.41 15.55 7.11
CA ALA A 191 -1.77 14.60 8.18
C ALA A 191 -2.10 15.25 9.52
N ALA A 192 -1.43 16.36 9.86
CA ALA A 192 -1.68 17.12 11.09
C ALA A 192 -3.12 17.65 11.19
N ALA A 193 -3.78 17.95 10.07
CA ALA A 193 -5.19 18.38 10.04
C ALA A 193 -6.18 17.27 10.45
N PHE A 194 -5.70 16.01 10.49
CA PHE A 194 -6.45 14.83 10.92
C PHE A 194 -5.90 14.28 12.25
N GLY A 195 -5.04 15.02 12.95
CA GLY A 195 -4.38 14.59 14.20
C GLY A 195 -3.21 13.62 14.01
N GLY A 196 -2.66 13.50 12.80
CA GLY A 196 -1.52 12.62 12.47
C GLY A 196 -0.17 13.31 12.44
N ASP A 197 0.88 12.59 12.83
CA ASP A 197 2.26 13.06 12.83
C ASP A 197 2.95 12.78 11.47
N PRO A 198 3.25 13.80 10.65
CA PRO A 198 3.98 13.62 9.40
C PRO A 198 5.44 13.16 9.61
N GLY A 199 6.01 13.31 10.80
CA GLY A 199 7.31 12.78 11.21
C GLY A 199 7.29 11.31 11.64
N ASN A 200 6.11 10.65 11.65
CA ASN A 200 5.95 9.28 12.15
C ASN A 200 5.10 8.40 11.22
N VAL A 201 5.32 8.57 9.92
CA VAL A 201 4.65 7.83 8.83
C VAL A 201 5.22 6.41 8.64
N THR A 202 4.35 5.41 8.58
CA THR A 202 4.64 4.02 8.20
C THR A 202 3.94 3.70 6.88
N VAL A 203 4.69 3.40 5.81
CA VAL A 203 4.09 2.93 4.55
C VAL A 203 3.93 1.41 4.58
N PHE A 204 2.78 0.89 4.17
CA PHE A 204 2.54 -0.55 4.15
C PHE A 204 1.67 -1.00 2.98
N GLY A 205 1.81 -2.26 2.58
CA GLY A 205 1.06 -2.82 1.46
C GLY A 205 1.14 -4.34 1.40
N GLU A 206 0.34 -4.93 0.51
CA GLU A 206 0.29 -6.37 0.24
C GLU A 206 0.51 -6.65 -1.26
N SER A 207 1.11 -7.80 -1.60
CA SER A 207 1.35 -8.24 -2.98
C SER A 207 2.01 -7.13 -3.82
N SER A 208 1.41 -6.68 -4.93
CA SER A 208 1.92 -5.56 -5.73
C SER A 208 2.09 -4.25 -4.95
N GLY A 209 1.24 -3.98 -3.96
CA GLY A 209 1.39 -2.84 -3.05
C GLY A 209 2.63 -3.00 -2.15
N ALA A 210 2.92 -4.21 -1.67
CA ALA A 210 4.18 -4.51 -0.99
C ALA A 210 5.39 -4.44 -1.94
N GLY A 211 5.21 -4.82 -3.21
CA GLY A 211 6.19 -4.58 -4.28
C GLY A 211 6.50 -3.09 -4.43
N CYS A 212 5.45 -2.26 -4.46
CA CYS A 212 5.58 -0.80 -4.45
C CYS A 212 6.31 -0.29 -3.20
N VAL A 213 5.99 -0.79 -1.99
CA VAL A 213 6.76 -0.47 -0.76
C VAL A 213 8.26 -0.78 -0.94
N THR A 214 8.61 -1.94 -1.51
CA THR A 214 10.03 -2.28 -1.75
C THR A 214 10.69 -1.41 -2.83
N ALA A 215 9.94 -0.96 -3.83
CA ALA A 215 10.43 0.00 -4.84
C ALA A 215 10.64 1.40 -4.23
N LEU A 216 9.65 1.91 -3.49
CA LEU A 216 9.70 3.19 -2.77
C LEU A 216 10.82 3.23 -1.73
N LEU A 217 11.17 2.10 -1.09
CA LEU A 217 12.34 1.99 -0.22
C LEU A 217 13.69 2.20 -0.93
N THR A 218 13.72 2.26 -2.26
CA THR A 218 14.94 2.41 -3.06
C THR A 218 14.93 3.63 -3.99
N SER A 219 13.79 4.32 -4.09
CA SER A 219 13.62 5.53 -4.90
C SER A 219 14.19 6.78 -4.21
N PRO A 220 15.00 7.61 -4.88
CA PRO A 220 15.42 8.91 -4.34
C PRO A 220 14.23 9.86 -4.09
N LEU A 221 13.17 9.79 -4.91
CA LEU A 221 12.04 10.72 -4.91
C LEU A 221 11.09 10.55 -3.72
N SER A 222 11.20 9.44 -2.98
CA SER A 222 10.44 9.11 -1.78
C SER A 222 11.21 9.36 -0.47
N ALA A 223 12.47 9.79 -0.55
CA ALA A 223 13.32 9.98 0.62
C ALA A 223 12.69 10.96 1.63
N GLY A 224 12.63 10.56 2.90
CA GLY A 224 12.04 11.37 3.98
C GLY A 224 10.52 11.48 3.97
N LEU A 225 9.80 10.83 3.06
CA LEU A 225 8.32 10.81 3.07
C LEU A 225 7.72 9.74 3.99
N PHE A 226 8.53 8.78 4.46
CA PHE A 226 8.13 7.77 5.43
C PHE A 226 9.31 7.33 6.30
N HIS A 227 8.96 6.82 7.48
CA HIS A 227 9.87 6.61 8.60
C HIS A 227 9.97 5.12 9.01
N ARG A 228 9.01 4.30 8.59
CA ARG A 228 8.96 2.83 8.73
C ARG A 228 8.27 2.22 7.50
N ALA A 229 8.48 0.92 7.27
CA ALA A 229 7.85 0.18 6.18
C ALA A 229 7.37 -1.21 6.60
N ILE A 230 6.25 -1.66 6.02
CA ILE A 230 5.76 -3.05 6.16
C ILE A 230 5.43 -3.61 4.76
N ALA A 231 6.12 -4.67 4.36
CA ALA A 231 5.93 -5.33 3.06
C ALA A 231 5.36 -6.75 3.25
N GLN A 232 4.07 -6.92 2.96
CA GLN A 232 3.35 -8.20 3.11
C GLN A 232 3.35 -8.96 1.77
N SER A 233 4.05 -10.08 1.70
CA SER A 233 4.18 -10.91 0.50
C SER A 233 4.66 -10.15 -0.77
N PRO A 234 5.75 -9.34 -0.70
CA PRO A 234 6.20 -8.54 -1.84
C PRO A 234 6.77 -9.41 -2.97
N PRO A 235 6.33 -9.22 -4.23
CA PRO A 235 6.98 -9.77 -5.42
C PRO A 235 8.21 -8.93 -5.75
N ALA A 236 9.20 -8.90 -4.85
CA ALA A 236 10.33 -7.94 -4.87
C ALA A 236 11.27 -8.05 -6.10
N THR A 237 11.12 -9.09 -6.92
CA THR A 237 11.82 -9.29 -8.20
C THR A 237 10.97 -8.93 -9.43
N THR A 238 9.70 -8.55 -9.25
CA THR A 238 8.80 -8.11 -10.32
C THR A 238 9.00 -6.61 -10.57
N VAL A 239 10.21 -6.30 -11.04
CA VAL A 239 10.63 -5.01 -11.59
C VAL A 239 11.46 -5.34 -12.82
N PHE A 240 11.22 -4.68 -13.95
CA PHE A 240 11.84 -5.03 -15.23
C PHE A 240 12.78 -3.94 -15.76
N GLY A 241 13.63 -4.31 -16.73
CA GLY A 241 14.50 -3.35 -17.43
C GLY A 241 13.83 -2.75 -18.67
N PRO A 242 14.31 -1.60 -19.17
CA PRO A 242 13.68 -0.86 -20.26
C PRO A 242 13.63 -1.66 -21.57
N GLU A 243 14.61 -2.52 -21.85
CA GLU A 243 14.59 -3.40 -23.04
C GLU A 243 13.37 -4.33 -23.07
N ARG A 244 13.01 -4.94 -21.92
CA ARG A 244 11.81 -5.78 -21.84
C ARG A 244 10.55 -4.93 -21.92
N ALA A 245 10.55 -3.77 -21.26
CA ALA A 245 9.42 -2.85 -21.30
C ALA A 245 9.08 -2.42 -22.74
N ALA A 246 10.08 -2.03 -23.53
CA ALA A 246 9.91 -1.67 -24.94
C ALA A 246 9.32 -2.80 -25.81
N LEU A 247 9.69 -4.06 -25.55
CA LEU A 247 9.08 -5.22 -26.23
C LEU A 247 7.60 -5.40 -25.85
N VAL A 248 7.26 -5.20 -24.58
CA VAL A 248 5.87 -5.28 -24.08
C VAL A 248 5.05 -4.09 -24.61
N ALA A 249 5.61 -2.88 -24.66
CA ALA A 249 5.01 -1.69 -25.26
C ALA A 249 4.74 -1.87 -26.76
N LYS A 250 5.69 -2.46 -27.51
CA LYS A 250 5.47 -2.82 -28.92
C LYS A 250 4.29 -3.80 -29.06
N ARG A 251 4.25 -4.86 -28.24
CA ARG A 251 3.14 -5.83 -28.26
C ARG A 251 1.80 -5.18 -27.90
N TYR A 252 1.80 -4.17 -27.04
CA TYR A 252 0.61 -3.38 -26.72
C TYR A 252 0.09 -2.58 -27.93
N LEU A 253 0.99 -1.94 -28.68
CA LEU A 253 0.60 -1.23 -29.92
C LEU A 253 0.07 -2.18 -31.01
N GLU A 254 0.64 -3.39 -31.13
CA GLU A 254 0.12 -4.44 -32.02
C GLU A 254 -1.32 -4.83 -31.67
N LEU A 255 -1.64 -4.96 -30.37
CA LEU A 255 -3.01 -5.25 -29.89
C LEU A 255 -3.98 -4.07 -30.08
N LEU A 256 -3.45 -2.85 -30.20
CA LEU A 256 -4.21 -1.63 -30.49
C LEU A 256 -4.34 -1.33 -31.99
N GLU A 257 -3.65 -2.08 -32.86
CA GLU A 257 -3.60 -1.87 -34.31
C GLU A 257 -3.04 -0.49 -34.71
N ILE A 258 -2.07 0.03 -33.95
CA ILE A 258 -1.35 1.28 -34.23
C ILE A 258 0.17 1.04 -34.32
N THR A 259 0.86 1.90 -35.07
CA THR A 259 2.31 1.85 -35.25
C THR A 259 3.02 2.75 -34.24
N PRO A 260 4.33 2.56 -33.94
CA PRO A 260 5.06 3.38 -32.96
C PRO A 260 5.04 4.89 -33.25
N ASP A 261 5.11 5.29 -34.53
CA ASP A 261 4.98 6.68 -34.98
C ASP A 261 3.59 7.31 -34.70
N ARG A 262 2.58 6.47 -34.44
CA ARG A 262 1.22 6.87 -34.08
C ARG A 262 0.91 6.69 -32.59
N ALA A 263 1.92 6.42 -31.75
CA ALA A 263 1.72 6.20 -30.31
C ALA A 263 1.04 7.39 -29.60
N VAL A 264 1.25 8.62 -30.07
CA VAL A 264 0.58 9.84 -29.56
C VAL A 264 -0.95 9.78 -29.60
N GLU A 265 -1.56 8.90 -30.41
CA GLU A 265 -3.02 8.67 -30.40
C GLU A 265 -3.52 8.13 -29.05
N LEU A 266 -2.67 7.47 -28.26
CA LEU A 266 -2.99 7.03 -26.89
C LEU A 266 -3.43 8.19 -25.98
N LEU A 267 -2.96 9.41 -26.23
CA LEU A 267 -3.30 10.58 -25.43
C LEU A 267 -4.80 10.96 -25.53
N THR A 268 -5.43 10.66 -26.67
CA THR A 268 -6.84 10.99 -26.96
C THR A 268 -7.74 9.77 -27.17
N MET A 269 -7.17 8.56 -27.23
CA MET A 269 -7.90 7.30 -27.40
C MET A 269 -8.95 7.08 -26.29
N PRO A 270 -10.13 6.49 -26.59
CA PRO A 270 -11.08 6.08 -25.55
C PRO A 270 -10.42 5.15 -24.53
N VAL A 271 -10.64 5.42 -23.23
CA VAL A 271 -9.94 4.70 -22.14
C VAL A 271 -10.34 3.22 -22.12
N GLU A 272 -11.54 2.90 -22.57
CA GLU A 272 -12.07 1.55 -22.73
C GLU A 272 -11.24 0.73 -23.72
N ARG A 273 -10.77 1.34 -24.82
CA ARG A 273 -9.89 0.68 -25.82
C ARG A 273 -8.50 0.44 -25.23
N ILE A 274 -7.96 1.43 -24.50
CA ILE A 274 -6.69 1.32 -23.75
C ILE A 274 -6.76 0.13 -22.78
N ILE A 275 -7.82 0.03 -21.98
CA ILE A 275 -8.04 -1.04 -20.99
C ILE A 275 -8.25 -2.41 -21.67
N ALA A 276 -9.03 -2.49 -22.75
CA ALA A 276 -9.34 -3.76 -23.40
C ALA A 276 -8.09 -4.43 -24.02
N ALA A 277 -7.25 -3.64 -24.70
CA ALA A 277 -5.96 -4.12 -25.19
C ALA A 277 -5.01 -4.47 -24.04
N ALA A 278 -5.06 -3.70 -22.94
CA ALA A 278 -4.20 -3.95 -21.78
C ALA A 278 -4.58 -5.25 -21.06
N GLY A 279 -5.88 -5.54 -20.91
CA GLY A 279 -6.37 -6.81 -20.37
C GLY A 279 -5.89 -8.00 -21.18
N THR A 280 -5.98 -7.91 -22.52
CA THR A 280 -5.46 -8.94 -23.43
C THR A 280 -3.96 -9.16 -23.24
N LEU A 281 -3.17 -8.08 -23.11
CA LEU A 281 -1.72 -8.16 -22.87
C LEU A 281 -1.38 -8.74 -21.49
N LEU A 282 -2.16 -8.38 -20.47
CA LEU A 282 -2.01 -8.84 -19.08
C LEU A 282 -2.26 -10.34 -18.93
N ASP A 283 -3.15 -10.91 -19.75
CA ASP A 283 -3.36 -12.36 -19.86
C ASP A 283 -2.32 -13.04 -20.76
N GLU A 284 -1.95 -12.43 -21.89
CA GLU A 284 -1.00 -13.02 -22.86
C GLU A 284 0.40 -13.20 -22.25
N VAL A 285 0.93 -12.18 -21.56
CA VAL A 285 2.33 -12.18 -21.11
C VAL A 285 2.64 -13.29 -20.09
N PRO A 286 1.88 -13.51 -19.00
CA PRO A 286 2.16 -14.59 -18.05
C PRO A 286 1.99 -16.00 -18.64
N LEU A 287 1.19 -16.15 -19.71
CA LEU A 287 1.07 -17.42 -20.44
C LEU A 287 2.27 -17.70 -21.34
N ARG A 288 2.86 -16.66 -21.95
CA ARG A 288 4.06 -16.77 -22.82
C ARG A 288 5.38 -16.75 -22.07
N GLU A 289 5.41 -16.06 -20.93
CA GLU A 289 6.56 -15.90 -20.06
C GLU A 289 6.17 -16.26 -18.60
N PRO A 290 5.98 -17.55 -18.26
CA PRO A 290 5.52 -17.96 -16.93
C PRO A 290 6.35 -17.35 -15.79
N GLY A 291 5.65 -16.68 -14.87
CA GLY A 291 6.26 -15.95 -13.75
C GLY A 291 6.69 -14.50 -14.05
N ARG A 292 6.33 -13.94 -15.22
CA ARG A 292 6.49 -12.51 -15.54
C ARG A 292 5.13 -11.83 -15.78
N LEU A 293 5.03 -10.55 -15.45
CA LEU A 293 3.85 -9.72 -15.70
C LEU A 293 4.08 -8.79 -16.89
N ALA A 294 2.99 -8.32 -17.53
CA ALA A 294 3.06 -7.20 -18.47
C ALA A 294 3.25 -5.88 -17.73
N ALA A 295 2.36 -5.59 -16.77
CA ALA A 295 2.45 -4.40 -15.92
C ALA A 295 3.29 -4.67 -14.66
N ALA A 296 4.30 -3.81 -14.43
CA ALA A 296 5.16 -3.80 -13.25
C ALA A 296 6.02 -2.51 -13.26
N PRO A 297 6.62 -2.11 -12.13
CA PRO A 297 7.64 -1.07 -12.14
C PRO A 297 8.83 -1.39 -13.06
N VAL A 298 9.47 -0.36 -13.60
CA VAL A 298 10.61 -0.46 -14.51
C VAL A 298 11.80 0.34 -13.98
N VAL A 299 13.02 -0.16 -14.18
CA VAL A 299 14.26 0.58 -13.92
C VAL A 299 14.39 1.70 -14.95
N ASP A 300 14.11 2.92 -14.55
CA ASP A 300 14.10 4.13 -15.40
C ASP A 300 15.33 5.03 -15.21
N GLY A 301 16.22 4.69 -14.27
CA GLY A 301 17.41 5.48 -13.95
C GLY A 301 17.14 6.70 -13.05
N ASN A 302 15.88 7.05 -12.78
CA ASN A 302 15.46 8.25 -12.05
C ASN A 302 14.62 7.92 -10.81
N LEU A 303 13.35 7.52 -10.99
CA LEU A 303 12.51 7.08 -9.87
C LEU A 303 13.04 5.75 -9.32
N LEU A 304 13.43 4.82 -10.19
CA LEU A 304 14.12 3.57 -9.86
C LEU A 304 15.50 3.54 -10.55
N PRO A 305 16.57 4.02 -9.86
CA PRO A 305 17.92 4.06 -10.43
C PRO A 305 18.54 2.70 -10.76
N ALA A 306 18.05 1.62 -10.13
CA ALA A 306 18.43 0.23 -10.37
C ALA A 306 17.34 -0.69 -9.79
N TYR A 307 17.46 -2.02 -9.99
CA TYR A 307 16.53 -2.98 -9.41
C TYR A 307 16.48 -2.86 -7.88
N PRO A 308 15.30 -2.87 -7.23
CA PRO A 308 15.22 -2.75 -5.77
C PRO A 308 16.02 -3.81 -5.02
N SER A 309 16.00 -5.06 -5.49
CA SER A 309 16.79 -6.17 -4.93
C SER A 309 18.30 -5.88 -4.91
N GLU A 310 18.84 -5.33 -6.00
CA GLU A 310 20.23 -4.90 -6.11
C GLU A 310 20.53 -3.72 -5.17
N ARG A 311 19.64 -2.72 -5.13
CA ARG A 311 19.75 -1.56 -4.22
C ARG A 311 19.79 -1.98 -2.74
N PHE A 312 18.98 -2.97 -2.34
CA PHE A 312 19.04 -3.57 -1.00
C PHE A 312 20.36 -4.29 -0.74
N GLN A 313 20.84 -5.11 -1.68
CA GLN A 313 22.14 -5.81 -1.58
C GLN A 313 23.33 -4.84 -1.45
N GLN A 314 23.27 -3.70 -2.14
CA GLN A 314 24.27 -2.62 -2.07
C GLN A 314 24.15 -1.75 -0.81
N GLY A 315 23.14 -1.96 0.06
CA GLY A 315 22.90 -1.12 1.24
C GLY A 315 22.44 0.31 0.90
N ARG A 316 21.82 0.49 -0.28
CA ARG A 316 21.37 1.76 -0.88
C ARG A 316 19.84 1.94 -0.85
N SER A 317 19.14 1.18 -0.01
CA SER A 317 17.76 1.45 0.39
C SER A 317 17.70 2.53 1.49
N HIS A 318 16.54 3.15 1.67
CA HIS A 318 16.26 4.04 2.79
C HIS A 318 16.47 3.31 4.12
N ARG A 319 17.09 3.99 5.10
CA ARG A 319 17.48 3.41 6.39
C ARG A 319 16.37 3.54 7.43
N VAL A 320 15.24 2.90 7.14
CA VAL A 320 14.06 2.85 8.02
C VAL A 320 13.82 1.42 8.53
N PRO A 321 13.16 1.22 9.69
CA PRO A 321 12.73 -0.10 10.13
C PRO A 321 11.77 -0.74 9.12
N LEU A 322 12.03 -2.00 8.76
CA LEU A 322 11.24 -2.79 7.82
C LEU A 322 10.72 -4.06 8.51
N ILE A 323 9.40 -4.28 8.43
CA ILE A 323 8.79 -5.58 8.65
C ILE A 323 8.51 -6.18 7.27
N ILE A 324 9.00 -7.40 7.02
CA ILE A 324 8.78 -8.10 5.75
C ILE A 324 8.43 -9.57 6.04
N GLY A 325 7.42 -10.08 5.34
CA GLY A 325 6.89 -11.42 5.57
C GLY A 325 6.20 -12.00 4.33
N THR A 326 5.85 -13.28 4.41
CA THR A 326 5.24 -14.06 3.32
C THR A 326 4.42 -15.17 3.96
N ASN A 327 3.28 -15.52 3.38
CA ASN A 327 2.46 -16.64 3.83
C ASN A 327 3.18 -17.98 3.56
N ARG A 328 2.79 -19.03 4.29
CA ARG A 328 3.40 -20.36 4.11
C ARG A 328 3.19 -20.91 2.69
N ASP A 329 2.00 -20.68 2.11
CA ASP A 329 1.51 -21.39 0.94
C ASP A 329 0.98 -20.43 -0.16
N GLU A 330 1.72 -19.35 -0.46
CA GLU A 330 1.37 -18.27 -1.42
C GLU A 330 0.66 -18.74 -2.71
N ALA A 331 1.19 -19.79 -3.35
CA ALA A 331 0.68 -20.32 -4.61
C ALA A 331 -0.74 -20.89 -4.54
N SER A 332 -1.26 -21.17 -3.33
CA SER A 332 -2.58 -21.77 -3.14
C SER A 332 -3.72 -20.87 -3.64
N LEU A 333 -3.59 -19.55 -3.46
CA LEU A 333 -4.58 -18.57 -3.91
C LEU A 333 -4.68 -18.55 -5.43
N PHE A 334 -3.54 -18.42 -6.11
CA PHE A 334 -3.45 -18.41 -7.57
C PHE A 334 -3.92 -19.74 -8.19
N ARG A 335 -3.68 -20.87 -7.50
CA ARG A 335 -4.19 -22.19 -7.91
C ARG A 335 -5.71 -22.29 -7.81
N LEU A 336 -6.32 -21.72 -6.78
CA LEU A 336 -7.78 -21.69 -6.62
C LEU A 336 -8.44 -20.89 -7.75
N PHE A 337 -7.92 -19.69 -8.04
CA PHE A 337 -8.45 -18.82 -9.10
C PHE A 337 -7.97 -19.18 -10.52
N ARG A 338 -7.13 -20.21 -10.67
CA ARG A 338 -6.48 -20.62 -11.93
C ARG A 338 -5.77 -19.46 -12.65
N SER A 339 -5.24 -18.51 -11.88
CA SER A 339 -4.61 -17.30 -12.40
C SER A 339 -3.25 -17.62 -13.03
N PRO A 340 -2.94 -17.14 -14.25
CA PRO A 340 -1.66 -17.41 -14.90
C PRO A 340 -0.50 -16.57 -14.33
N ILE A 341 -0.80 -15.56 -13.49
CA ILE A 341 0.16 -14.67 -12.83
C ILE A 341 1.26 -15.43 -12.06
N MET A 342 0.89 -16.55 -11.43
CA MET A 342 1.85 -17.42 -10.76
C MET A 342 1.85 -18.80 -11.44
N PRO A 343 3.03 -19.35 -11.80
CA PRO A 343 3.10 -20.70 -12.36
C PRO A 343 2.74 -21.73 -11.28
N VAL A 344 1.49 -22.19 -11.29
CA VAL A 344 0.92 -23.13 -10.32
C VAL A 344 0.83 -24.58 -10.82
N THR A 345 1.17 -24.84 -12.08
CA THR A 345 1.25 -26.19 -12.67
C THR A 345 2.71 -26.64 -12.79
N PRO A 346 3.01 -27.96 -12.75
CA PRO A 346 4.36 -28.46 -12.96
C PRO A 346 4.98 -27.99 -14.27
N ASP A 347 4.19 -27.93 -15.35
CA ASP A 347 4.67 -27.53 -16.67
C ASP A 347 5.03 -26.04 -16.73
N ALA A 348 4.19 -25.15 -16.20
CA ALA A 348 4.48 -23.71 -16.14
C ALA A 348 5.69 -23.42 -15.24
N VAL A 349 5.86 -24.16 -14.13
CA VAL A 349 7.05 -24.05 -13.27
C VAL A 349 8.30 -24.54 -14.01
N ASN A 350 8.22 -25.68 -14.72
CA ASN A 350 9.32 -26.21 -15.50
C ASN A 350 9.70 -25.27 -16.66
N GLU A 351 8.72 -24.60 -17.28
CA GLU A 351 8.92 -23.62 -18.34
C GLU A 351 9.58 -22.33 -17.85
N MET A 352 9.08 -21.75 -16.75
CA MET A 352 9.75 -20.63 -16.07
C MET A 352 11.23 -20.96 -15.78
N LEU A 353 11.48 -22.17 -15.26
CA LEU A 353 12.84 -22.62 -14.94
C LEU A 353 13.69 -22.97 -16.18
N ARG A 354 13.10 -23.29 -17.35
CA ARG A 354 13.83 -23.45 -18.62
C ARG A 354 14.46 -22.13 -19.06
N GLY A 355 13.83 -20.99 -18.76
CA GLY A 355 14.39 -19.66 -19.03
C GLY A 355 15.60 -19.27 -18.15
N TRP A 356 15.94 -20.05 -17.10
CA TRP A 356 17.02 -19.72 -16.17
C TRP A 356 18.38 -20.27 -16.62
N PRO A 357 19.52 -19.60 -16.30
CA PRO A 357 20.85 -20.08 -16.61
C PRO A 357 21.14 -21.51 -16.10
N PRO A 358 21.96 -22.32 -16.81
CA PRO A 358 22.27 -23.69 -16.41
C PRO A 358 22.80 -23.84 -14.97
N SER A 359 23.58 -22.86 -14.49
CA SER A 359 24.14 -22.82 -13.14
C SER A 359 23.06 -22.76 -12.05
N ILE A 360 22.01 -21.96 -12.25
CA ILE A 360 20.91 -21.85 -11.27
C ILE A 360 20.02 -23.10 -11.33
N ARG A 361 19.82 -23.68 -12.53
CA ARG A 361 19.11 -24.96 -12.70
C ARG A 361 19.80 -26.12 -11.97
N ALA A 362 21.14 -26.13 -11.93
CA ALA A 362 21.92 -27.15 -11.22
C ALA A 362 21.76 -27.06 -9.69
N CYS A 363 21.79 -25.85 -9.12
CA CYS A 363 21.68 -25.60 -7.67
C CYS A 363 20.38 -26.18 -7.06
N ARG A 364 19.30 -26.32 -7.85
CA ARG A 364 18.04 -26.92 -7.39
C ARG A 364 18.10 -28.46 -7.28
N ARG A 365 18.95 -29.14 -8.06
CA ARG A 365 19.10 -30.62 -8.00
C ARG A 365 19.83 -31.09 -6.74
N SER A 366 20.73 -30.26 -6.20
CA SER A 366 21.37 -30.48 -4.88
C SER A 366 20.47 -30.19 -3.68
N GLY A 367 19.23 -29.74 -3.92
CA GLY A 367 18.35 -29.17 -2.91
C GLY A 367 18.77 -27.75 -2.53
N TRP A 368 17.80 -26.91 -2.18
CA TRP A 368 18.11 -25.61 -1.57
C TRP A 368 18.88 -25.86 -0.27
N PRO A 369 20.02 -25.18 -0.03
CA PRO A 369 20.68 -25.27 1.26
C PRO A 369 19.67 -24.81 2.32
N ARG A 370 19.35 -25.72 3.26
CA ARG A 370 18.48 -25.39 4.39
C ARG A 370 19.07 -24.16 5.07
N SER A 371 18.31 -23.07 5.10
CA SER A 371 18.72 -21.86 5.83
C SER A 371 19.22 -22.30 7.21
N PRO A 372 20.46 -21.94 7.61
CA PRO A 372 21.00 -22.39 8.88
C PRO A 372 20.03 -21.94 9.97
N ARG A 373 19.52 -22.90 10.75
CA ARG A 373 18.66 -22.60 11.91
C ARG A 373 19.33 -21.46 12.67
N PRO A 374 18.62 -20.39 13.03
CA PRO A 374 19.23 -19.23 13.67
C PRO A 374 19.99 -19.72 14.90
N THR A 375 21.31 -19.77 14.78
CA THR A 375 22.18 -20.15 15.87
C THR A 375 21.91 -19.15 16.96
N ARG A 376 21.41 -19.62 18.11
CA ARG A 376 21.27 -18.79 19.31
C ARG A 376 22.52 -17.94 19.42
N ARG A 377 22.38 -16.61 19.29
CA ARG A 377 23.50 -15.71 19.61
C ARG A 377 24.03 -16.17 20.97
N PRO A 378 25.34 -16.43 21.12
CA PRO A 378 25.87 -16.71 22.44
C PRO A 378 25.44 -15.55 23.34
N ARG A 379 24.89 -15.87 24.52
CA ARG A 379 24.68 -14.83 25.53
C ARG A 379 26.01 -14.10 25.69
N PRO A 380 26.04 -12.75 25.76
CA PRO A 380 27.26 -12.07 26.12
C PRO A 380 27.76 -12.70 27.41
N ALA A 381 29.03 -13.13 27.43
CA ALA A 381 29.62 -13.75 28.59
C ALA A 381 29.39 -12.82 29.79
N ALA A 382 28.96 -13.39 30.92
CA ALA A 382 28.89 -12.63 32.15
C ALA A 382 30.27 -12.03 32.38
N ARG A 383 30.34 -10.69 32.51
CA ARG A 383 31.62 -10.01 32.75
C ARG A 383 32.22 -10.58 34.02
N SER A 384 33.33 -11.30 33.90
CA SER A 384 34.15 -11.64 35.07
C SER A 384 34.55 -10.33 35.77
N PRO A 385 34.54 -10.29 37.12
CA PRO A 385 34.87 -9.07 37.85
C PRO A 385 36.31 -8.64 37.53
N CYS A 386 36.53 -7.33 37.41
CA CYS A 386 37.87 -6.79 37.22
C CYS A 386 38.77 -7.14 38.42
N PRO A 387 40.05 -7.45 38.21
CA PRO A 387 41.00 -7.57 39.31
C PRO A 387 41.19 -6.20 39.99
N PRO A 388 41.44 -6.16 41.30
CA PRO A 388 41.68 -4.90 42.01
C PRO A 388 43.02 -4.28 41.61
N THR A 389 43.02 -2.99 41.31
CA THR A 389 44.24 -2.20 41.12
C THR A 389 44.98 -2.00 42.45
N PRO A 390 46.33 -2.10 42.48
CA PRO A 390 47.11 -1.77 43.67
C PRO A 390 47.15 -0.26 43.93
N PRO A 391 47.35 0.19 45.19
CA PRO A 391 47.35 1.60 45.54
C PRO A 391 48.65 2.29 45.10
N SER A 392 48.53 3.34 44.28
CA SER A 392 49.62 4.28 44.02
C SER A 392 49.64 5.38 45.09
N ALA A 393 50.85 5.74 45.54
CA ALA A 393 51.05 6.76 46.57
C ALA A 393 51.02 8.18 46.00
N CYS A 394 50.36 9.12 46.70
CA CYS A 394 50.52 10.55 46.47
C CYS A 394 51.59 11.15 47.39
N PRO A 395 52.51 11.99 46.88
CA PRO A 395 53.23 12.95 47.71
C PRO A 395 52.33 14.16 48.07
N ARG A 396 52.61 14.79 49.21
CA ARG A 396 51.82 15.88 49.81
C ARG A 396 52.36 17.25 49.39
N THR A 397 51.47 18.22 49.16
CA THR A 397 51.54 19.68 49.48
C THR A 397 50.30 20.34 48.86
N GLY A 398 49.51 21.22 49.50
CA GLY A 398 49.44 21.72 50.86
C GLY A 398 48.07 22.42 51.06
N SER A 399 47.58 22.53 52.30
CA SER A 399 46.25 23.09 52.65
C SER A 399 46.31 24.63 52.88
N PRO A 400 45.27 25.34 53.41
CA PRO A 400 43.81 25.07 53.49
C PRO A 400 42.90 26.30 53.14
N THR A 401 41.57 26.12 53.01
CA THR A 401 40.55 26.94 53.75
C THR A 401 39.11 26.37 53.70
N ARG A 402 38.67 25.81 54.84
CA ARG A 402 37.33 25.79 55.48
C ARG A 402 35.99 25.80 54.66
N THR A 403 35.33 24.63 54.58
CA THR A 403 34.09 24.19 55.34
C THR A 403 32.97 25.18 55.75
N PRO A 404 31.71 24.73 56.08
CA PRO A 404 31.01 23.43 55.87
C PRO A 404 29.44 23.39 55.67
N ARG A 405 28.90 22.21 55.24
CA ARG A 405 27.62 21.52 55.65
C ARG A 405 26.25 22.23 55.39
N THR A 406 25.12 21.53 55.13
CA THR A 406 24.41 20.45 55.89
C THR A 406 23.67 19.45 54.95
N ARG A 407 23.74 18.11 55.13
CA ARG A 407 22.95 17.14 55.96
C ARG A 407 21.49 16.79 55.52
N ARG A 408 21.30 15.52 55.08
CA ARG A 408 20.07 14.67 55.10
C ARG A 408 19.89 14.00 56.50
N PRO A 409 18.73 13.38 56.90
CA PRO A 409 18.21 12.03 56.50
C PRO A 409 16.66 11.97 56.33
N GLY A 410 15.92 10.85 56.09
CA GLY A 410 16.16 9.39 55.92
C GLY A 410 14.93 8.69 55.26
N CYS A 411 15.04 7.51 54.63
CA CYS A 411 14.64 6.15 55.10
C CYS A 411 13.15 5.99 55.52
N THR A 412 12.37 5.03 55.01
CA THR A 412 12.36 3.56 55.33
C THR A 412 12.02 2.62 54.13
N ALA A 413 11.92 1.29 54.34
CA ALA A 413 11.85 0.25 53.28
C ALA A 413 10.95 -0.97 53.59
N SER A 414 10.49 -1.67 52.54
CA SER A 414 9.89 -3.03 52.48
C SER A 414 9.65 -3.47 51.01
N THR A 415 9.21 -4.68 50.60
CA THR A 415 9.74 -6.05 50.89
C THR A 415 9.59 -7.00 49.66
N THR A 416 10.28 -8.14 49.73
CA THR A 416 10.46 -9.34 48.86
C THR A 416 9.26 -9.94 48.07
N PRO A 417 9.47 -10.59 46.89
CA PRO A 417 8.45 -11.25 46.05
C PRO A 417 8.45 -12.81 46.07
N PRO A 418 7.46 -13.50 45.45
CA PRO A 418 7.44 -14.96 45.30
C PRO A 418 7.98 -15.50 43.94
N ARG A 419 8.35 -16.79 43.93
CA ARG A 419 8.73 -17.60 42.74
C ARG A 419 7.86 -18.87 42.66
N CYS A 420 7.54 -19.33 41.44
CA CYS A 420 7.24 -20.73 41.07
C CYS A 420 7.38 -20.87 39.53
N SER A 421 8.30 -21.67 38.96
CA SER A 421 8.35 -23.14 38.79
C SER A 421 7.80 -23.62 37.43
N ARG A 422 8.63 -24.34 36.65
CA ARG A 422 8.24 -25.08 35.41
C ARG A 422 7.59 -26.42 35.83
N ARG A 423 6.71 -27.09 35.07
CA ARG A 423 6.89 -27.75 33.74
C ARG A 423 5.52 -28.25 33.18
N PRO A 424 5.42 -28.92 32.01
CA PRO A 424 4.21 -28.90 31.16
C PRO A 424 3.23 -30.08 31.35
N GLY A 425 1.99 -29.89 30.87
CA GLY A 425 1.01 -30.95 30.64
C GLY A 425 0.40 -30.86 29.24
N SER A 426 0.20 -32.00 28.60
CA SER A 426 -0.39 -32.14 27.25
C SER A 426 -1.79 -32.76 27.33
N VAL A 427 -2.81 -32.08 26.80
CA VAL A 427 -4.12 -32.70 26.55
C VAL A 427 -4.67 -32.20 25.21
N ARG A 428 -5.17 -33.13 24.38
CA ARG A 428 -5.97 -32.81 23.18
C ARG A 428 -7.42 -32.57 23.61
N GLY A 429 -8.05 -31.51 23.11
CA GLY A 429 -9.48 -31.26 23.33
C GLY A 429 -10.10 -30.57 22.12
N THR A 430 -11.01 -31.26 21.44
CA THR A 430 -11.84 -30.73 20.36
C THR A 430 -12.95 -29.85 20.95
N PRO A 431 -13.23 -28.64 20.43
CA PRO A 431 -14.46 -27.92 20.76
C PRO A 431 -15.65 -28.42 19.91
N PRO A 432 -16.89 -28.41 20.44
CA PRO A 432 -18.08 -28.96 19.77
C PRO A 432 -18.82 -27.96 18.86
N ASN A 433 -19.61 -28.51 17.94
CA ASN A 433 -20.62 -27.77 17.17
C ASN A 433 -21.82 -27.37 18.06
N CYS A 434 -22.40 -26.19 17.78
CA CYS A 434 -23.78 -25.82 18.10
C CYS A 434 -24.27 -24.79 17.05
N PRO A 435 -25.59 -24.58 16.86
CA PRO A 435 -26.17 -24.74 15.53
C PRO A 435 -26.63 -23.44 14.86
N MET A 436 -26.77 -23.48 13.52
CA MET A 436 -27.44 -22.44 12.76
C MET A 436 -28.95 -22.48 12.99
N SER A 437 -29.54 -21.32 13.23
CA SER A 437 -30.99 -21.11 13.20
C SER A 437 -31.50 -20.98 11.76
N SER A 438 -32.77 -21.29 11.55
CA SER A 438 -33.39 -21.49 10.23
C SER A 438 -34.31 -20.36 9.78
N ALA A 439 -34.46 -20.29 8.45
CA ALA A 439 -35.60 -19.76 7.69
C ALA A 439 -35.94 -18.25 7.74
N ILE A 440 -36.04 -17.66 6.54
CA ILE A 440 -37.20 -16.90 6.05
C ILE A 440 -37.31 -17.15 4.54
N SER A 441 -38.55 -17.16 4.03
CA SER A 441 -38.94 -17.74 2.74
C SER A 441 -38.69 -16.86 1.52
N ALA A 442 -38.59 -17.50 0.34
CA ALA A 442 -38.73 -16.85 -0.97
C ALA A 442 -40.14 -17.06 -1.55
N PRO A 443 -40.61 -16.19 -2.46
CA PRO A 443 -41.60 -16.51 -3.49
C PRO A 443 -40.96 -16.61 -4.89
N SER A 444 -41.67 -17.27 -5.82
CA SER A 444 -41.19 -17.70 -7.14
C SER A 444 -41.77 -16.91 -8.33
N ASN A 445 -41.26 -17.21 -9.53
CA ASN A 445 -41.70 -16.82 -10.90
C ASN A 445 -41.16 -15.45 -11.39
N THR A 446 -40.35 -15.39 -12.44
CA THR A 446 -40.77 -15.70 -13.83
C THR A 446 -39.58 -16.01 -14.77
N THR A 447 -39.87 -16.64 -15.92
CA THR A 447 -38.92 -17.19 -16.91
C THR A 447 -38.52 -16.16 -18.00
N PRO A 448 -37.29 -16.18 -18.57
CA PRO A 448 -36.79 -15.11 -19.45
C PRO A 448 -36.99 -15.38 -20.97
N PRO A 449 -36.76 -14.36 -21.83
CA PRO A 449 -36.54 -14.56 -23.26
C PRO A 449 -35.08 -14.88 -23.59
N SER A 450 -34.91 -15.68 -24.64
CA SER A 450 -33.67 -16.26 -25.17
C SER A 450 -32.81 -15.32 -26.01
N GLY A 451 -31.49 -15.55 -26.03
CA GLY A 451 -30.60 -15.11 -27.12
C GLY A 451 -29.13 -15.44 -26.86
N TRP A 452 -28.38 -15.76 -27.93
CA TRP A 452 -26.92 -15.98 -27.95
C TRP A 452 -26.40 -17.27 -27.30
N ALA A 453 -26.52 -18.36 -28.07
CA ALA A 453 -25.73 -19.59 -27.92
C ALA A 453 -24.59 -19.65 -28.95
N ASP A 454 -23.62 -20.54 -28.67
CA ASP A 454 -22.59 -21.10 -29.56
C ASP A 454 -21.45 -20.21 -30.12
N ALA A 455 -20.28 -20.35 -29.46
CA ALA A 455 -19.01 -20.60 -30.17
C ALA A 455 -17.87 -21.13 -29.24
N LYS A 456 -17.98 -22.36 -28.70
CA LYS A 456 -16.82 -23.10 -28.14
C LYS A 456 -16.87 -24.60 -28.48
N ARG A 457 -16.28 -24.99 -29.61
CA ARG A 457 -15.97 -26.41 -29.91
C ARG A 457 -14.57 -26.76 -29.41
N HIS A 458 -14.49 -27.81 -28.57
CA HIS A 458 -13.25 -28.41 -28.14
C HIS A 458 -12.43 -28.97 -29.32
N ARG A 459 -11.11 -28.82 -29.28
CA ARG A 459 -10.18 -29.75 -29.95
C ARG A 459 -9.54 -30.66 -28.92
N THR A 460 -9.84 -31.94 -29.00
CA THR A 460 -9.11 -33.02 -28.32
C THR A 460 -7.88 -33.38 -29.14
N PHE A 461 -6.69 -33.32 -28.55
CA PHE A 461 -5.50 -33.95 -29.11
C PHE A 461 -5.36 -35.36 -28.54
N ARG A 462 -5.29 -36.36 -29.43
CA ARG A 462 -4.81 -37.71 -29.08
C ARG A 462 -3.28 -37.72 -29.18
N ALA A 463 -2.65 -38.47 -28.29
CA ALA A 463 -1.22 -38.75 -28.36
C ALA A 463 -0.93 -39.85 -29.38
N ALA A 464 0.15 -39.66 -30.13
CA ALA A 464 1.00 -40.66 -30.78
C ALA A 464 2.40 -40.03 -30.88
#